data_AF-A0A4P8QBZ1-F1
#
_entry.id   AF-A0A4P8QBZ1-F1
#
_cell.length_a   1.000
_cell.length_b   1.000
_cell.length_c   1.000
_cell.angle_alpha   90.00
_cell.angle_beta   90.00
_cell.angle_gamma   90.00
#
_symmetry.space_group_name_H-M   'P 1'
#
loop_
_entity.id
_entity.type
_entity.pdbx_description
1 polymer ?
#
loop_
_entity_poly.entity_id
_entity_poly.type
_entity_poly.pdbx_seq_one_letter_code
_entity_poly.pdbx_strand_id
1 'polypeptide(L)'
;MPDVLPLDRRRLMALVASGAAATMLPGCATMTAASPRQTVWTFDRLADIGGIETRVEGAPGLIDSPFGRAVQFDGVDDALFIDQHPLAGAETFTFEALFRPDGGAFEQRWFHLAEEAPADQPPSQTRFLFEIRVVQDRWYLDAFTRGPGYNHTLIFPERLHPCGQWFHVAQTFDGVLYRAYVDGVLQGEHPVPFKPQGPGRASVGCRINRVNYFKGAVRQARFTHAALPPERFTRS
;
A
#
# COMPACT_ATOMS: atom_id res chain seq x y z
N MET A 1 -28.58 -24.87 -71.96
CA MET A 1 -29.81 -24.37 -72.59
C MET A 1 -30.91 -25.41 -72.37
N PRO A 2 -32.15 -24.96 -72.19
CA PRO A 2 -32.99 -25.23 -71.00
C PRO A 2 -33.82 -26.51 -71.14
N ASP A 3 -34.28 -27.08 -70.03
CA ASP A 3 -35.57 -27.77 -70.03
C ASP A 3 -36.21 -27.81 -68.65
N VAL A 4 -37.53 -27.72 -68.67
CA VAL A 4 -38.45 -27.42 -67.57
C VAL A 4 -39.28 -28.66 -67.23
N LEU A 5 -39.23 -29.10 -65.96
CA LEU A 5 -40.26 -29.83 -65.17
C LEU A 5 -40.72 -31.23 -65.68
N PRO A 6 -41.33 -32.15 -64.86
CA PRO A 6 -42.20 -31.86 -63.72
C PRO A 6 -42.13 -32.81 -62.48
N LEU A 7 -42.97 -32.43 -61.50
CA LEU A 7 -43.26 -33.07 -60.21
C LEU A 7 -43.79 -34.50 -60.31
N ASP A 8 -43.51 -35.32 -59.27
CA ASP A 8 -44.47 -36.33 -58.83
C ASP A 8 -44.58 -36.40 -57.28
N ARG A 9 -45.82 -36.62 -56.87
CA ARG A 9 -46.40 -36.59 -55.53
C ARG A 9 -46.12 -37.90 -54.78
N ARG A 10 -45.91 -37.84 -53.45
CA ARG A 10 -46.51 -38.81 -52.50
C ARG A 10 -46.40 -38.38 -51.03
N ARG A 11 -47.57 -38.03 -50.49
CA ARG A 11 -48.18 -38.42 -49.20
C ARG A 11 -47.36 -38.30 -47.89
N LEU A 12 -47.81 -37.35 -47.07
CA LEU A 12 -48.42 -37.54 -45.73
C LEU A 12 -47.67 -38.43 -44.72
N MET A 13 -47.11 -37.81 -43.67
CA MET A 13 -47.51 -38.12 -42.28
C MET A 13 -47.12 -36.98 -41.33
N ALA A 14 -48.09 -36.59 -40.51
CA ALA A 14 -47.95 -35.62 -39.44
C ALA A 14 -47.21 -36.24 -38.25
N LEU A 15 -46.39 -35.44 -37.58
CA LEU A 15 -46.22 -35.57 -36.14
C LEU A 15 -46.01 -34.17 -35.52
N VAL A 16 -47.00 -33.77 -34.75
CA VAL A 16 -46.95 -32.63 -33.83
C VAL A 16 -46.08 -33.06 -32.64
N ALA A 17 -45.04 -32.31 -32.34
CA ALA A 17 -44.37 -32.37 -31.04
C ALA A 17 -44.14 -30.94 -30.56
N SER A 18 -45.04 -30.48 -29.70
CA SER A 18 -44.92 -29.24 -28.93
C SER A 18 -43.77 -29.38 -27.93
N GLY A 19 -42.59 -28.83 -28.25
CA GLY A 19 -41.49 -28.70 -27.32
C GLY A 19 -41.44 -27.28 -26.77
N ALA A 20 -42.02 -27.04 -25.59
CA ALA A 20 -41.79 -25.81 -24.84
C ALA A 20 -40.35 -25.85 -24.30
N ALA A 21 -39.43 -25.17 -24.98
CA ALA A 21 -38.06 -24.98 -24.50
C ALA A 21 -38.08 -23.95 -23.36
N ALA A 22 -38.14 -24.44 -22.12
CA ALA A 22 -37.84 -23.63 -20.94
C ALA A 22 -36.34 -23.34 -20.93
N THR A 23 -35.96 -22.14 -21.36
CA THR A 23 -34.60 -21.62 -21.23
C THR A 23 -34.31 -21.35 -19.75
N MET A 24 -33.58 -22.27 -19.10
CA MET A 24 -32.99 -21.99 -17.80
C MET A 24 -31.93 -20.91 -17.98
N LEU A 25 -32.20 -19.71 -17.47
CA LEU A 25 -31.22 -18.66 -17.32
C LEU A 25 -30.16 -19.15 -16.32
N PRO A 26 -28.86 -19.20 -16.68
CA PRO A 26 -27.82 -19.53 -15.72
C PRO A 26 -27.80 -18.45 -14.64
N GLY A 27 -28.06 -18.85 -13.40
CA GLY A 27 -27.96 -17.96 -12.25
C GLY A 27 -26.56 -17.38 -12.17
N CYS A 28 -26.44 -16.05 -12.22
CA CYS A 28 -25.22 -15.35 -11.86
C CYS A 28 -24.85 -15.72 -10.42
N ALA A 29 -23.93 -16.68 -10.26
CA ALA A 29 -23.26 -16.89 -9.01
C ALA A 29 -22.43 -15.63 -8.72
N THR A 30 -22.90 -14.80 -7.80
CA THR A 30 -22.11 -13.69 -7.28
C THR A 30 -20.93 -14.27 -6.53
N MET A 31 -19.76 -14.33 -7.18
CA MET A 31 -18.52 -14.62 -6.48
C MET A 31 -18.27 -13.46 -5.50
N THR A 32 -18.53 -13.71 -4.22
CA THR A 32 -18.09 -12.82 -3.14
C THR A 32 -16.58 -12.93 -3.06
N ALA A 33 -15.87 -12.01 -3.72
CA ALA A 33 -14.44 -11.89 -3.54
C ALA A 33 -14.15 -11.62 -2.06
N ALA A 34 -13.32 -12.45 -1.44
CA ALA A 34 -12.88 -12.22 -0.07
C ALA A 34 -12.20 -10.84 0.04
N SER A 35 -12.52 -10.08 1.08
CA SER A 35 -11.85 -8.80 1.31
C SER A 35 -10.35 -9.02 1.52
N PRO A 36 -9.48 -8.16 0.96
CA PRO A 36 -8.05 -8.33 1.09
C PRO A 36 -7.64 -8.25 2.56
N ARG A 37 -6.62 -9.03 2.95
CA ARG A 37 -6.03 -8.96 4.29
C ARG A 37 -5.51 -7.55 4.53
N GLN A 38 -5.97 -6.94 5.63
CA GLN A 38 -5.67 -5.55 5.97
C GLN A 38 -5.26 -5.44 7.45
N THR A 39 -4.25 -4.63 7.73
CA THR A 39 -3.82 -4.24 9.08
C THR A 39 -3.85 -2.72 9.19
N VAL A 40 -4.34 -2.17 10.31
CA VAL A 40 -4.34 -0.73 10.60
C VAL A 40 -3.60 -0.50 11.90
N TRP A 41 -2.65 0.43 11.87
CA TRP A 41 -1.97 0.93 13.05
C TRP A 41 -2.42 2.37 13.31
N THR A 42 -2.84 2.63 14.54
CA THR A 42 -3.18 3.97 15.01
C THR A 42 -2.11 4.40 16.02
N PHE A 43 -1.54 5.57 15.79
CA PHE A 43 -0.49 6.17 16.61
C PHE A 43 -1.12 7.16 17.59
N ASP A 44 -2.00 6.69 18.47
CA ASP A 44 -2.68 7.49 19.52
C ASP A 44 -2.09 7.24 20.93
N ARG A 45 -1.07 6.39 21.00
CA ARG A 45 -0.37 5.93 22.20
C ARG A 45 1.05 5.51 21.82
N LEU A 46 1.89 5.19 22.81
CA LEU A 46 3.28 4.78 22.57
C LEU A 46 3.56 3.30 22.85
N ALA A 47 2.80 2.66 23.74
CA ALA A 47 3.17 1.36 24.30
C ALA A 47 2.78 0.14 23.44
N ASP A 48 1.67 0.21 22.69
CA ASP A 48 1.09 -0.94 21.98
C ASP A 48 0.50 -0.61 20.60
N ILE A 49 1.30 -0.10 19.67
CA ILE A 49 0.81 0.22 18.33
C ILE A 49 0.25 -1.02 17.64
N GLY A 50 -1.03 -0.96 17.26
CA GLY A 50 -1.71 -2.10 16.62
C GLY A 50 -1.88 -3.32 17.52
N GLY A 51 -1.80 -3.14 18.85
CA GLY A 51 -1.82 -4.24 19.83
C GLY A 51 -0.49 -4.98 19.96
N ILE A 52 0.60 -4.40 19.45
CA ILE A 52 1.95 -4.98 19.49
C ILE A 52 2.80 -4.12 20.40
N GLU A 53 3.42 -4.73 21.41
CA GLU A 53 4.35 -4.05 22.30
C GLU A 53 5.37 -3.26 21.48
N THR A 54 5.44 -1.97 21.76
CA THR A 54 6.21 -1.01 20.98
C THR A 54 7.36 -0.53 21.84
N ARG A 55 8.58 -0.72 21.32
CA ARG A 55 9.78 -0.22 21.96
C ARG A 55 9.98 1.24 21.59
N VAL A 56 9.97 2.11 22.59
CA VAL A 56 10.10 3.56 22.44
C VAL A 56 11.55 3.97 22.69
N GLU A 57 12.11 4.78 21.81
CA GLU A 57 13.38 5.50 22.01
C GLU A 57 13.11 7.01 21.95
N GLY A 58 13.89 7.79 22.70
CA GLY A 58 13.66 9.23 22.87
C GLY A 58 12.48 9.54 23.80
N ALA A 59 11.79 10.63 23.51
CA ALA A 59 10.60 11.08 24.22
C ALA A 59 9.49 11.55 23.24
N PRO A 60 9.04 10.70 22.30
CA PRO A 60 8.00 11.08 21.35
C PRO A 60 6.73 11.54 22.06
N GLY A 61 6.20 12.68 21.61
CA GLY A 61 5.05 13.33 22.21
C GLY A 61 3.72 12.70 21.76
N LEU A 62 2.68 12.85 22.56
CA LEU A 62 1.30 12.64 22.13
C LEU A 62 0.61 13.99 21.99
N ILE A 63 0.05 14.26 20.81
CA ILE A 63 -0.61 15.52 20.49
C ILE A 63 -2.03 15.29 20.00
N ASP A 64 -2.90 16.27 20.21
CA ASP A 64 -4.20 16.29 19.55
C ASP A 64 -4.07 16.74 18.10
N SER A 65 -4.94 16.23 17.22
CA SER A 65 -5.00 16.63 15.83
C SER A 65 -6.45 16.59 15.32
N PRO A 66 -6.75 17.19 14.16
CA PRO A 66 -8.07 17.08 13.52
C PRO A 66 -8.55 15.64 13.27
N PHE A 67 -7.62 14.66 13.26
CA PHE A 67 -7.91 13.25 13.00
C PHE A 67 -7.89 12.39 14.29
N GLY A 68 -7.89 13.04 15.45
CA GLY A 68 -7.66 12.41 16.76
C GLY A 68 -6.18 12.42 17.16
N ARG A 69 -5.87 11.81 18.29
CA ARG A 69 -4.52 11.83 18.86
C ARG A 69 -3.48 11.20 17.93
N ALA A 70 -2.30 11.80 17.88
CA ALA A 70 -1.16 11.41 17.06
C ALA A 70 0.13 11.35 17.88
N VAL A 71 1.11 10.57 17.40
CA VAL A 71 2.48 10.58 17.93
C VAL A 71 3.29 11.64 17.19
N GLN A 72 3.98 12.50 17.94
CA GLN A 72 4.90 13.51 17.44
C GLN A 72 6.35 13.09 17.70
N PHE A 73 7.21 13.34 16.72
CA PHE A 73 8.63 13.07 16.71
C PHE A 73 9.39 14.40 16.56
N ASP A 74 10.47 14.57 17.32
CA ASP A 74 11.22 15.82 17.40
C ASP A 74 12.27 16.03 16.29
N GLY A 75 12.65 14.96 15.58
CA GLY A 75 13.68 14.95 14.54
C GLY A 75 15.10 14.77 15.05
N VAL A 76 15.30 14.36 16.30
CA VAL A 76 16.62 14.19 16.94
C VAL A 76 16.86 12.74 17.31
N ASP A 77 16.04 12.15 18.18
CA ASP A 77 16.22 10.78 18.66
C ASP A 77 14.91 10.00 18.91
N ASP A 78 13.76 10.62 18.67
CA ASP A 78 12.46 9.96 18.83
C ASP A 78 12.24 8.84 17.80
N ALA A 79 11.91 7.64 18.28
CA ALA A 79 11.56 6.52 17.43
C ALA A 79 10.65 5.49 18.13
N LEU A 80 9.84 4.80 17.32
CA LEU A 80 9.06 3.64 17.70
C LEU A 80 9.54 2.43 16.91
N PHE A 81 9.74 1.31 17.59
CA PHE A 81 10.06 0.03 16.98
C PHE A 81 8.98 -0.99 17.30
N ILE A 82 8.47 -1.65 16.26
CA ILE A 82 7.34 -2.58 16.34
C ILE A 82 7.79 -3.88 15.70
N ASP A 83 7.75 -4.99 16.43
CA ASP A 83 8.25 -6.30 15.97
C ASP A 83 7.26 -7.01 15.03
N GLN A 84 6.90 -6.31 13.96
CA GLN A 84 6.06 -6.84 12.88
C GLN A 84 6.35 -6.14 11.54
N HIS A 85 6.43 -6.94 10.47
CA HIS A 85 6.31 -6.49 9.09
C HIS A 85 4.91 -6.86 8.55
N PRO A 86 3.94 -5.93 8.52
CA PRO A 86 2.54 -6.24 8.20
C PRO A 86 2.27 -6.61 6.74
N LEU A 87 3.21 -6.35 5.82
CA LEU A 87 3.15 -6.72 4.41
C LEU A 87 4.01 -7.95 4.06
N ALA A 88 4.53 -8.67 5.06
CA ALA A 88 5.23 -9.93 4.83
C ALA A 88 4.35 -10.90 4.04
N GLY A 89 4.87 -11.41 2.92
CA GLY A 89 4.18 -12.33 2.02
C GLY A 89 3.20 -11.69 1.03
N ALA A 90 3.04 -10.36 1.03
CA ALA A 90 2.14 -9.70 0.08
C ALA A 90 2.71 -9.75 -1.35
N GLU A 91 1.94 -10.30 -2.31
CA GLU A 91 2.30 -10.33 -3.75
C GLU A 91 2.00 -9.00 -4.44
N THR A 92 0.91 -8.36 -4.03
CA THR A 92 0.54 -6.98 -4.37
C THR A 92 0.22 -6.26 -3.07
N PHE A 93 0.43 -4.95 -3.02
CA PHE A 93 0.28 -4.23 -1.76
C PHE A 93 -0.19 -2.79 -1.91
N THR A 94 -0.73 -2.29 -0.80
CA THR A 94 -0.86 -0.87 -0.48
C THR A 94 -0.27 -0.65 0.90
N PHE A 95 0.74 0.22 0.99
CA PHE A 95 1.28 0.74 2.24
C PHE A 95 0.95 2.22 2.28
N GLU A 96 0.15 2.66 3.23
CA GLU A 96 -0.28 4.05 3.32
C GLU A 96 -0.22 4.58 4.74
N ALA A 97 -0.12 5.90 4.87
CA ALA A 97 -0.04 6.57 6.15
C ALA A 97 -0.60 8.00 6.11
N LEU A 98 -1.11 8.45 7.26
CA LEU A 98 -1.53 9.81 7.54
C LEU A 98 -0.50 10.45 8.47
N PHE A 99 0.19 11.48 7.97
CA PHE A 99 1.34 12.09 8.66
C PHE A 99 1.43 13.60 8.41
N ARG A 100 2.23 14.30 9.21
CA ARG A 100 2.49 15.75 9.12
C ARG A 100 3.99 16.03 9.25
N PRO A 101 4.72 16.35 8.17
CA PRO A 101 6.10 16.83 8.25
C PRO A 101 6.16 18.24 8.83
N ASP A 102 7.01 18.48 9.83
CA ASP A 102 7.16 19.78 10.50
C ASP A 102 8.51 20.47 10.14
N GLY A 103 9.08 20.14 8.97
CA GLY A 103 10.40 20.61 8.52
C GLY A 103 11.53 19.72 9.03
N GLY A 104 12.69 20.29 9.38
CA GLY A 104 13.83 19.55 9.95
C GLY A 104 14.97 19.29 8.95
N ALA A 105 15.72 18.20 9.17
CA ALA A 105 16.86 17.83 8.32
C ALA A 105 16.43 17.56 6.87
N PHE A 106 17.35 17.77 5.92
CA PHE A 106 17.08 17.58 4.49
C PHE A 106 16.55 16.18 4.18
N GLU A 107 17.19 15.11 4.67
CA GLU A 107 16.72 13.74 4.46
C GLU A 107 16.22 13.10 5.76
N GLN A 108 14.99 12.60 5.74
CA GLN A 108 14.34 11.92 6.87
C GLN A 108 13.70 10.62 6.40
N ARG A 109 13.91 9.54 7.16
CA ARG A 109 13.54 8.16 6.80
C ARG A 109 12.54 7.63 7.80
N TRP A 110 11.32 8.12 7.73
CA TRP A 110 10.43 8.18 8.89
C TRP A 110 9.57 6.94 9.08
N PHE A 111 9.42 6.08 8.07
CA PHE A 111 8.70 4.81 8.22
C PHE A 111 9.40 3.71 7.44
N HIS A 112 9.93 2.72 8.14
CA HIS A 112 10.72 1.64 7.57
C HIS A 112 10.06 0.31 7.92
N LEU A 113 9.69 -0.49 6.91
CA LEU A 113 9.38 -1.91 7.08
C LEU A 113 10.59 -2.73 6.63
N ALA A 114 11.23 -3.45 7.55
CA ALA A 114 12.45 -4.20 7.29
C ALA A 114 12.16 -5.70 7.40
N GLU A 115 12.50 -6.45 6.36
CA GLU A 115 12.60 -7.90 6.46
C GLU A 115 13.74 -8.27 7.40
N GLU A 116 13.54 -9.31 8.20
CA GLU A 116 14.60 -9.90 9.01
C GLU A 116 15.02 -11.23 8.41
N ALA A 117 16.33 -11.41 8.26
CA ALA A 117 16.87 -12.70 7.86
C ALA A 117 16.79 -13.68 9.03
N PRO A 118 16.66 -15.00 8.76
CA PRO A 118 16.90 -16.03 9.76
C PRO A 118 18.26 -15.85 10.46
N ALA A 119 18.36 -16.27 11.72
CA ALA A 119 19.54 -16.01 12.57
C ALA A 119 20.86 -16.59 12.01
N ASP A 120 20.79 -17.60 11.16
CA ASP A 120 21.92 -18.26 10.51
C ASP A 120 22.32 -17.63 9.16
N GLN A 121 21.64 -16.56 8.74
CA GLN A 121 21.86 -15.87 7.46
C GLN A 121 22.36 -14.44 7.66
N PRO A 122 23.06 -13.85 6.67
CA PRO A 122 23.42 -12.44 6.71
C PRO A 122 22.18 -11.54 6.85
N PRO A 123 22.28 -10.36 7.50
CA PRO A 123 21.16 -9.44 7.64
C PRO A 123 20.51 -9.10 6.31
N SER A 124 19.17 -9.19 6.25
CA SER A 124 18.43 -8.80 5.06
C SER A 124 18.57 -7.29 4.80
N GLN A 125 18.53 -6.93 3.53
CA GLN A 125 18.49 -5.54 3.06
C GLN A 125 17.14 -5.21 2.41
N THR A 126 16.23 -6.19 2.38
CA THR A 126 14.88 -6.10 1.81
C THR A 126 14.02 -5.22 2.71
N ARG A 127 13.37 -4.22 2.12
CA ARG A 127 12.63 -3.21 2.89
C ARG A 127 11.68 -2.38 2.03
N PHE A 128 10.73 -1.76 2.70
CA PHE A 128 10.01 -0.56 2.25
C PHE A 128 10.41 0.63 3.11
N LEU A 129 10.45 1.82 2.50
CA LEU A 129 10.68 3.08 3.21
C LEU A 129 9.76 4.17 2.69
N PHE A 130 9.08 4.85 3.61
CA PHE A 130 8.71 6.24 3.39
C PHE A 130 9.82 7.13 3.89
N GLU A 131 10.32 7.95 2.98
CA GLU A 131 11.26 9.04 3.24
C GLU A 131 10.63 10.36 2.77
N ILE A 132 11.18 11.46 3.27
CA ILE A 132 10.91 12.79 2.73
C ILE A 132 12.23 13.51 2.49
N ARG A 133 12.17 14.52 1.63
CA ARG A 133 13.21 15.51 1.48
C ARG A 133 12.67 16.89 1.80
N VAL A 134 13.22 17.55 2.81
CA VAL A 134 12.79 18.89 3.25
C VAL A 134 13.65 19.95 2.58
N VAL A 135 13.00 20.90 1.91
CA VAL A 135 13.62 22.05 1.25
C VAL A 135 12.92 23.31 1.76
N GLN A 136 13.63 24.10 2.57
CA GLN A 136 13.07 25.27 3.25
C GLN A 136 11.83 24.88 4.10
N ASP A 137 10.66 25.43 3.79
CA ASP A 137 9.37 25.19 4.44
C ASP A 137 8.52 24.14 3.69
N ARG A 138 9.11 23.43 2.72
CA ARG A 138 8.42 22.45 1.87
C ARG A 138 9.10 21.09 1.93
N TRP A 139 8.42 20.06 1.46
CA TRP A 139 8.95 18.71 1.35
C TRP A 139 8.48 18.03 0.07
N TYR A 140 9.22 17.04 -0.41
CA TYR A 140 8.76 16.11 -1.44
C TYR A 140 8.94 14.67 -0.97
N LEU A 141 8.09 13.78 -1.50
CA LEU A 141 8.08 12.36 -1.16
C LEU A 141 9.30 11.66 -1.78
N ASP A 142 9.93 10.80 -0.99
CA ASP A 142 10.89 9.79 -1.46
C ASP A 142 10.36 8.42 -0.99
N ALA A 143 9.85 7.64 -1.95
CA ALA A 143 9.27 6.33 -1.70
C ALA A 143 10.21 5.25 -2.23
N PHE A 144 10.67 4.37 -1.34
CA PHE A 144 11.73 3.41 -1.64
C PHE A 144 11.31 1.96 -1.38
N THR A 145 11.68 1.06 -2.29
CA THR A 145 11.54 -0.38 -2.11
C THR A 145 12.78 -1.13 -2.60
N ARG A 146 13.19 -2.16 -1.85
CA ARG A 146 14.31 -3.03 -2.22
C ARG A 146 14.05 -4.47 -1.81
N GLY A 147 14.57 -5.40 -2.61
CA GLY A 147 14.63 -6.82 -2.33
C GLY A 147 15.43 -7.57 -3.41
N PRO A 148 15.28 -8.90 -3.52
CA PRO A 148 16.10 -9.72 -4.42
C PRO A 148 15.83 -9.44 -5.91
N GLY A 149 16.65 -8.59 -6.52
CA GLY A 149 16.56 -8.23 -7.95
C GLY A 149 15.82 -6.91 -8.23
N TYR A 150 15.39 -6.19 -7.20
CA TYR A 150 14.80 -4.85 -7.35
C TYR A 150 15.32 -3.89 -6.27
N ASN A 151 15.54 -2.65 -6.66
CA ASN A 151 16.03 -1.58 -5.79
C ASN A 151 15.64 -0.25 -6.44
N HIS A 152 14.55 0.36 -5.98
CA HIS A 152 13.98 1.49 -6.69
C HIS A 152 13.46 2.58 -5.77
N THR A 153 13.68 3.81 -6.21
CA THR A 153 13.28 5.05 -5.55
C THR A 153 12.37 5.84 -6.48
N LEU A 154 11.21 6.26 -5.97
CA LEU A 154 10.36 7.24 -6.63
C LEU A 154 10.53 8.57 -5.88
N ILE A 155 11.23 9.52 -6.50
CA ILE A 155 11.63 10.79 -5.88
C ILE A 155 11.61 11.91 -6.93
N PHE A 156 10.86 12.98 -6.66
CA PHE A 156 10.59 14.06 -7.62
C PHE A 156 10.69 15.42 -6.92
N PRO A 157 11.88 16.06 -6.92
CA PRO A 157 12.13 17.31 -6.18
C PRO A 157 11.20 18.48 -6.52
N GLU A 158 10.60 18.47 -7.70
CA GLU A 158 9.63 19.45 -8.18
C GLU A 158 8.23 19.28 -7.56
N ARG A 159 7.92 18.12 -6.98
CA ARG A 159 6.61 17.79 -6.38
C ARG A 159 6.59 18.16 -4.90
N LEU A 160 6.62 19.46 -4.67
CA LEU A 160 6.72 20.04 -3.33
C LEU A 160 5.37 20.26 -2.67
N HIS A 161 5.31 19.94 -1.37
CA HIS A 161 4.19 20.11 -0.46
C HIS A 161 4.63 20.97 0.73
N PRO A 162 3.76 21.82 1.31
CA PRO A 162 4.11 22.61 2.49
C PRO A 162 4.34 21.72 3.72
N CYS A 163 5.28 22.11 4.58
CA CYS A 163 5.40 21.54 5.94
C CYS A 163 4.30 22.09 6.86
N GLY A 164 4.11 21.45 8.01
CA GLY A 164 3.12 21.82 9.04
C GLY A 164 1.69 21.42 8.71
N GLN A 165 1.47 20.62 7.66
CA GLN A 165 0.14 20.18 7.21
C GLN A 165 0.05 18.66 7.15
N TRP A 166 -1.14 18.13 7.42
CA TRP A 166 -1.39 16.69 7.36
C TRP A 166 -1.59 16.26 5.91
N PHE A 167 -0.93 15.17 5.53
CA PHE A 167 -1.00 14.55 4.23
C PHE A 167 -1.27 13.06 4.37
N HIS A 168 -1.97 12.52 3.40
CA HIS A 168 -1.98 11.08 3.14
C HIS A 168 -0.87 10.74 2.15
N VAL A 169 -0.12 9.67 2.41
CA VAL A 169 0.85 9.11 1.45
C VAL A 169 0.59 7.63 1.25
N ALA A 170 0.85 7.14 0.04
CA ALA A 170 0.74 5.73 -0.27
C ALA A 170 1.85 5.25 -1.22
N GLN A 171 2.26 4.01 -1.02
CA GLN A 171 3.01 3.19 -1.95
C GLN A 171 2.14 2.00 -2.37
N THR A 172 2.09 1.69 -3.66
CA THR A 172 1.35 0.52 -4.16
C THR A 172 2.17 -0.29 -5.14
N PHE A 173 1.86 -1.57 -5.26
CA PHE A 173 2.35 -2.42 -6.34
C PHE A 173 1.23 -3.34 -6.82
N ASP A 174 0.90 -3.28 -8.11
CA ASP A 174 -0.24 -3.98 -8.73
C ASP A 174 0.13 -5.30 -9.44
N GLY A 175 1.37 -5.76 -9.28
CA GLY A 175 1.92 -6.90 -10.00
C GLY A 175 2.85 -6.50 -11.14
N VAL A 176 2.80 -5.23 -11.57
CA VAL A 176 3.69 -4.70 -12.61
C VAL A 176 4.32 -3.39 -12.16
N LEU A 177 3.51 -2.41 -11.78
CA LEU A 177 3.91 -1.03 -11.52
C LEU A 177 3.94 -0.75 -10.02
N TYR A 178 5.10 -0.30 -9.54
CA TYR A 178 5.27 0.29 -8.22
C TYR A 178 4.99 1.79 -8.32
N ARG A 179 4.15 2.33 -7.45
CA ARG A 179 3.67 3.72 -7.50
C ARG A 179 3.72 4.41 -6.15
N ALA A 180 3.88 5.72 -6.17
CA ALA A 180 3.82 6.58 -5.00
C ALA A 180 2.77 7.69 -5.15
N TYR A 181 2.09 8.03 -4.05
CA TYR A 181 1.00 9.02 -4.02
C TYR A 181 1.14 9.96 -2.83
N VAL A 182 0.67 11.20 -3.01
CA VAL A 182 0.39 12.17 -1.93
C VAL A 182 -1.05 12.66 -2.13
N ASP A 183 -1.89 12.57 -1.10
CA ASP A 183 -3.32 12.89 -1.10
C ASP A 183 -4.08 12.26 -2.30
N GLY A 184 -3.75 11.00 -2.59
CA GLY A 184 -4.33 10.26 -3.72
C GLY A 184 -3.84 10.69 -5.11
N VAL A 185 -3.00 11.73 -5.21
CA VAL A 185 -2.41 12.19 -6.47
C VAL A 185 -1.11 11.44 -6.76
N LEU A 186 -1.01 10.85 -7.96
CA LEU A 186 0.17 10.12 -8.41
C LEU A 186 1.41 11.04 -8.47
N GLN A 187 2.46 10.63 -7.77
CA GLN A 187 3.77 11.28 -7.80
C GLN A 187 4.68 10.68 -8.87
N GLY A 188 4.67 9.35 -8.99
CA GLY A 188 5.41 8.63 -10.02
C GLY A 188 5.18 7.13 -9.94
N GLU A 189 5.68 6.44 -10.96
CA GLU A 189 5.54 4.99 -11.11
C GLU A 189 6.71 4.39 -11.89
N HIS A 190 6.97 3.11 -11.65
CA HIS A 190 7.98 2.37 -12.39
C HIS A 190 7.71 0.86 -12.34
N PRO A 191 7.98 0.11 -13.42
CA PRO A 191 7.87 -1.35 -13.40
C PRO A 191 8.99 -1.97 -12.56
N VAL A 192 8.67 -2.89 -11.66
CA VAL A 192 9.69 -3.55 -10.82
C VAL A 192 9.48 -5.07 -10.81
N PRO A 193 10.55 -5.88 -10.84
CA PRO A 193 10.45 -7.33 -10.67
C PRO A 193 10.30 -7.66 -9.18
N PHE A 194 9.24 -7.13 -8.56
CA PHE A 194 8.98 -7.26 -7.14
C PHE A 194 8.83 -8.73 -6.76
N LYS A 195 9.38 -9.08 -5.60
CA LYS A 195 9.18 -10.36 -4.94
C LYS A 195 8.66 -10.08 -3.54
N PRO A 196 7.70 -10.86 -3.02
CA PRO A 196 7.19 -10.69 -1.67
C PRO A 196 8.33 -10.61 -0.64
N GLN A 197 8.26 -9.61 0.24
CA GLN A 197 9.18 -9.48 1.37
C GLN A 197 8.76 -10.45 2.48
N GLY A 198 9.71 -10.95 3.25
CA GLY A 198 9.51 -11.85 4.38
C GLY A 198 9.08 -11.13 5.68
N PRO A 199 8.89 -11.89 6.77
CA PRO A 199 8.63 -11.34 8.09
C PRO A 199 9.81 -10.48 8.58
N GLY A 200 9.53 -9.64 9.57
CA GLY A 200 10.52 -8.75 10.15
C GLY A 200 9.86 -7.71 11.06
N ARG A 201 10.41 -6.49 11.08
CA ARG A 201 10.04 -5.43 12.01
C ARG A 201 9.85 -4.08 11.33
N ALA A 202 9.29 -3.13 12.06
CA ALA A 202 9.08 -1.76 11.61
C ALA A 202 9.77 -0.74 12.52
N SER A 203 10.15 0.39 11.91
CA SER A 203 10.57 1.62 12.60
C SER A 203 9.68 2.77 12.16
N VAL A 204 9.28 3.61 13.09
CA VAL A 204 8.61 4.90 12.85
C VAL A 204 9.39 5.99 13.56
N GLY A 205 9.62 7.12 12.92
CA GLY A 205 10.43 8.22 13.47
C GLY A 205 11.88 8.22 13.00
N CYS A 206 12.42 7.08 12.54
CA CYS A 206 13.75 7.01 11.92
C CYS A 206 13.93 5.76 11.08
N ARG A 207 15.05 5.67 10.34
CA ARG A 207 15.45 4.42 9.69
C ARG A 207 15.74 3.38 10.77
N ILE A 208 15.44 2.09 10.54
CA ILE A 208 15.65 0.99 11.49
C ILE A 208 17.05 0.91 12.14
N ASN A 209 18.08 1.50 11.52
CA ASN A 209 19.44 1.60 12.04
C ASN A 209 19.75 2.96 12.72
N ARG A 210 18.72 3.71 13.16
CA ARG A 210 18.81 4.93 13.99
C ARG A 210 19.51 6.10 13.32
N VAL A 211 19.17 6.36 12.07
CA VAL A 211 19.62 7.54 11.32
C VAL A 211 18.43 8.23 10.65
N ASN A 212 18.61 9.52 10.33
CA ASN A 212 17.65 10.34 9.60
C ASN A 212 16.29 10.43 10.29
N TYR A 213 16.33 10.93 11.53
CA TYR A 213 15.16 11.12 12.38
C TYR A 213 14.16 12.09 11.76
N PHE A 214 12.89 11.81 12.06
CA PHE A 214 11.74 12.50 11.52
C PHE A 214 11.29 13.61 12.47
N LYS A 215 11.08 14.80 11.94
CA LYS A 215 10.43 15.89 12.65
C LYS A 215 9.01 16.05 12.13
N GLY A 216 8.02 15.69 12.93
CA GLY A 216 6.63 15.73 12.52
C GLY A 216 5.71 14.87 13.36
N ALA A 217 4.52 14.57 12.85
CA ALA A 217 3.56 13.70 13.53
C ALA A 217 3.03 12.60 12.61
N VAL A 218 2.70 11.44 13.18
CA VAL A 218 2.09 10.31 12.49
C VAL A 218 0.81 9.93 13.22
N ARG A 219 -0.28 9.75 12.48
CA ARG A 219 -1.60 9.43 13.05
C ARG A 219 -2.01 8.00 12.78
N GLN A 220 -1.85 7.53 11.55
CA GLN A 220 -2.34 6.22 11.15
C GLN A 220 -1.47 5.64 10.03
N ALA A 221 -1.38 4.32 9.99
CA ALA A 221 -0.89 3.56 8.86
C ALA A 221 -1.85 2.42 8.52
N ARG A 222 -1.93 2.08 7.24
CA ARG A 222 -2.71 0.93 6.77
C ARG A 222 -1.89 0.12 5.77
N PHE A 223 -2.01 -1.18 5.91
CA PHE A 223 -1.27 -2.17 5.15
C PHE A 223 -2.27 -3.15 4.56
N THR A 224 -2.37 -3.20 3.24
CA THR A 224 -3.33 -4.04 2.53
C THR A 224 -2.58 -4.96 1.59
N HIS A 225 -2.88 -6.26 1.64
CA HIS A 225 -2.34 -7.29 0.74
C HIS A 225 -3.07 -7.27 -0.61
N ALA A 226 -3.19 -6.08 -1.19
CA ALA A 226 -3.74 -5.80 -2.51
C ALA A 226 -3.33 -4.39 -2.95
N ALA A 227 -3.18 -4.17 -4.25
CA ALA A 227 -3.12 -2.82 -4.81
C ALA A 227 -4.50 -2.17 -4.77
N LEU A 228 -4.65 -1.16 -3.92
CA LEU A 228 -5.85 -0.32 -3.87
C LEU A 228 -5.70 0.83 -4.88
N PRO A 229 -6.76 1.16 -5.63
CA PRO A 229 -6.80 2.40 -6.38
C PRO A 229 -7.00 3.60 -5.43
N PRO A 230 -6.61 4.83 -5.82
CA PRO A 230 -6.59 5.99 -4.92
C PRO A 230 -7.93 6.31 -4.23
N GLU A 231 -9.05 6.07 -4.91
CA GLU A 231 -10.39 6.30 -4.36
C GLU A 231 -10.73 5.42 -3.16
N ARG A 232 -9.98 4.31 -2.95
CA ARG A 232 -10.11 3.41 -1.80
C ARG A 232 -9.07 3.64 -0.71
N PHE A 233 -8.17 4.62 -0.86
CA PHE A 233 -7.26 5.00 0.22
C PHE A 233 -8.01 5.53 1.44
N THR A 234 -7.40 5.43 2.62
CA THR A 234 -7.86 6.11 3.82
C THR A 234 -7.84 7.61 3.53
N ARG A 235 -8.98 8.27 3.65
CA ARG A 235 -9.08 9.71 3.48
C ARG A 235 -8.70 10.41 4.78
N SER A 236 -7.97 11.52 4.67
CA SER A 236 -7.92 12.58 5.67
C SER A 236 -9.25 13.32 5.70
#